data_AF-A0A1G9RE24-F1
#
_entry.id   AF-A0A1G9RE24-F1
#
_cell.length_a   1.000
_cell.length_b   1.000
_cell.length_c   1.000
_cell.angle_alpha   90.00
_cell.angle_beta   90.00
_cell.angle_gamma   90.00
#
_symmetry.space_group_name_H-M   'P 1'
#
loop_
_entity.id
_entity.type
_entity.pdbx_description
1 polymer ?
#
loop_
_entity_poly.entity_id
_entity_poly.type
_entity_poly.pdbx_seq_one_letter_code
_entity_poly.pdbx_strand_id
1 'polypeptide(L)' 'MKITGIVRKVDELGRIVIPKEVRENMDIDAKDFLEIYVDEETVILKKYEPGCIFCDI' A
#
# COMPACT_ATOMS: atom_id res chain seq x y z
N MET A 1 5.54 -10.63 9.90
CA MET A 1 5.83 -10.22 8.50
C MET A 1 5.69 -11.43 7.59
N LYS A 2 4.88 -11.33 6.54
CA LYS A 2 4.75 -12.39 5.52
C LYS A 2 5.55 -11.92 4.31
N ILE A 3 6.66 -12.58 4.01
CA ILE A 3 7.53 -12.24 2.88
C ILE A 3 6.97 -12.96 1.66
N THR A 4 6.44 -12.21 0.69
CA THR A 4 5.92 -12.80 -0.56
C THR A 4 7.04 -13.10 -1.56
N GLY A 5 8.23 -12.51 -1.39
CA GLY A 5 9.39 -12.73 -2.27
C GLY A 5 9.22 -12.19 -3.69
N ILE A 6 8.18 -11.39 -3.93
CA ILE A 6 7.84 -10.87 -5.26
C ILE A 6 8.68 -9.63 -5.56
N VAL A 7 9.46 -9.67 -6.64
CA VAL A 7 10.27 -8.54 -7.11
C VAL A 7 9.56 -7.87 -8.30
N ARG A 8 9.45 -6.54 -8.28
CA ARG A 8 8.89 -5.75 -9.37
C ARG A 8 9.82 -4.61 -9.76
N LYS A 9 9.97 -4.40 -11.08
CA LYS A 9 10.66 -3.22 -11.60
C LYS A 9 9.80 -1.98 -11.42
N VAL A 10 10.48 -0.87 -11.15
CA VAL A 10 9.91 0.47 -11.19
C VAL A 10 9.72 0.87 -12.65
N ASP A 11 8.61 1.53 -12.97
CA ASP A 11 8.39 2.07 -14.31
C ASP A 11 9.16 3.37 -14.56
N GLU A 12 9.04 3.94 -15.75
CA GLU A 12 9.76 5.16 -16.16
C GLU A 12 9.37 6.41 -15.34
N LEU A 13 8.25 6.36 -14.62
CA LEU A 13 7.74 7.46 -13.80
C LEU A 13 8.01 7.25 -12.31
N GLY A 14 8.70 6.18 -11.92
CA GLY A 14 8.98 5.90 -10.51
C GLY A 14 7.88 5.12 -9.80
N ARG A 15 6.88 4.57 -10.51
CA ARG A 15 5.77 3.82 -9.90
C ARG A 15 6.07 2.33 -9.86
N ILE A 16 5.47 1.63 -8.90
CA ILE A 16 5.49 0.18 -8.81
C ILE A 16 4.07 -0.39 -8.95
N VAL A 17 3.98 -1.59 -9.51
CA VAL A 17 2.71 -2.32 -9.61
C VAL A 17 2.55 -3.23 -8.41
N ILE A 18 1.45 -3.07 -7.67
CA ILE A 18 1.07 -4.00 -6.60
C ILE A 18 0.44 -5.25 -7.24
N PRO A 19 1.01 -6.46 -7.02
CA PRO A 19 0.47 -7.71 -7.56
C PRO A 19 -0.98 -7.93 -7.18
N LYS A 20 -1.74 -8.58 -8.06
CA LYS A 20 -3.18 -8.85 -7.87
C LYS A 20 -3.47 -9.58 -6.55
N GLU A 21 -2.66 -10.59 -6.21
CA GLU A 21 -2.81 -11.36 -4.96
C GLU A 21 -2.69 -10.47 -3.71
N VAL A 22 -1.76 -9.51 -3.70
CA VAL A 22 -1.60 -8.58 -2.57
C VAL A 22 -2.82 -7.67 -2.46
N ARG A 23 -3.33 -7.19 -3.60
CA ARG A 23 -4.54 -6.35 -3.64
C ARG A 23 -5.77 -7.09 -3.13
N GLU A 24 -5.98 -8.33 -3.54
CA GLU A 24 -7.13 -9.15 -3.09
C GLU A 24 -7.03 -9.46 -1.59
N ASN A 25 -5.84 -9.80 -1.09
CA ASN A 25 -5.64 -10.10 0.32
C ASN A 25 -5.77 -8.87 1.23
N MET A 26 -5.49 -7.67 0.72
CA MET A 26 -5.56 -6.41 1.46
C MET A 26 -6.80 -5.58 1.12
N ASP A 27 -7.72 -6.11 0.31
CA ASP A 27 -8.94 -5.43 -0.14
C ASP A 27 -8.63 -4.03 -0.73
N ILE A 28 -7.66 -3.97 -1.66
CA ILE A 28 -7.23 -2.73 -2.33
C ILE A 28 -7.81 -2.70 -3.74
N ASP A 29 -8.75 -1.79 -3.96
CA ASP A 29 -9.39 -1.58 -5.24
C ASP A 29 -8.77 -0.45 -6.06
N ALA A 30 -9.13 -0.40 -7.34
CA ALA A 30 -8.72 0.70 -8.19
C ALA A 30 -9.32 2.01 -7.67
N LYS A 31 -8.47 3.04 -7.55
CA LYS A 31 -8.77 4.38 -6.98
C LYS A 31 -8.78 4.44 -5.45
N ASP A 32 -8.47 3.35 -4.75
CA ASP A 32 -8.23 3.43 -3.31
C ASP A 32 -6.98 4.28 -3.02
N PHE A 33 -7.06 5.01 -1.91
CA PHE A 33 -5.93 5.77 -1.40
C PHE A 33 -5.06 4.87 -0.52
N LEU A 34 -3.75 4.97 -0.71
CA LEU A 34 -2.76 4.31 0.12
C LEU A 34 -1.84 5.38 0.73
N GLU A 35 -1.58 5.24 2.01
CA GLU A 35 -0.54 6.01 2.70
C GLU A 35 0.82 5.34 2.50
N ILE A 36 1.83 6.17 2.28
CA ILE A 36 3.21 5.75 2.11
C ILE A 36 3.99 6.23 3.33
N TYR A 37 4.57 5.28 4.06
CA TYR A 37 5.48 5.53 5.17
C TYR A 37 6.89 5.09 4.78
N VAL A 38 7.89 5.79 5.31
CA VAL A 38 9.30 5.43 5.16
C VAL A 38 9.84 5.15 6.55
N ASP A 39 10.38 3.95 6.73
CA ASP A 39 11.02 3.49 7.96
C ASP A 39 12.41 2.96 7.62
N GLU A 40 13.45 3.72 7.98
CA GLU A 40 14.84 3.48 7.59
C GLU A 40 15.00 3.25 6.07
N GLU A 41 15.20 2.00 5.65
CA GLU A 41 15.36 1.58 4.25
C GLU A 41 14.12 0.88 3.69
N THR A 42 13.01 0.88 4.44
CA THR A 42 11.77 0.18 4.11
C THR A 42 10.67 1.18 3.73
N VAL A 43 9.97 0.89 2.64
CA VAL A 43 8.72 1.58 2.28
C VAL A 43 7.55 0.73 2.75
N ILE A 44 6.66 1.32 3.54
CA ILE A 44 5.46 0.66 4.07
C ILE A 44 4.23 1.31 3.43
N LEU A 45 3.37 0.49 2.83
CA LEU A 45 2.10 0.92 2.26
C LEU A 45 0.96 0.50 3.19
N LYS A 46 0.06 1.45 3.52
CA LYS A 46 -1.12 1.19 4.35
C LYS A 46 -2.37 1.70 3.63
N LYS A 47 -3.51 1.00 3.77
CA LYS A 47 -4.80 1.51 3.27
C LYS A 47 -5.10 2.82 3.98
N TYR A 48 -5.39 3.87 3.22
CA TYR A 48 -5.77 5.15 3.79
C TYR A 48 -7.16 5.03 4.37
N GLU A 49 -7.25 5.16 5.67
CA GLU A 49 -8.51 5.30 6.38
C GLU A 49 -8.57 6.76 6.84
N PRO A 50 -9.40 7.61 6.20
CA PRO A 50 -9.57 8.97 6.68
C PRO A 50 -10.08 8.89 8.12
N GLY A 51 -9.31 9.44 9.06
CA GLY A 51 -9.73 9.56 10.44
C GLY A 51 -11.10 10.21 10.49
N CYS A 52 -12.09 9.45 10.95
CA CYS A 52 -13.43 9.97 11.11
C CYS A 52 -13.40 10.90 12.32
N ILE A 53 -13.47 12.21 12.09
CA ILE A 53 -13.54 13.24 13.15
C ILE A 53 -14.70 13.03 14.16
N PHE A 54 -15.65 12.15 13.81
CA PHE A 54 -16.81 11.78 14.63
C PHE A 54 -16.69 10.40 15.30
N CYS A 55 -15.66 9.62 14.99
CA CYS A 55 -15.53 8.24 15.45
C CYS A 55 -14.57 8.09 16.65
N ASP A 56 -13.89 9.19 17.02
CA ASP A 56 -13.03 9.28 18.22
C ASP A 56 -13.71 10.06 19.38
N ILE A 57 -15.04 10.22 19.35
CA ILE A 57 -15.85 10.83 20.42
C ILE A 57 -16.89 9.83 20.92
#